data_AF-A0A2A4X6W0-F1
#
_entry.id   AF-A0A2A4X6W0-F1
#
_cell.length_a   1.000
_cell.length_b   1.000
_cell.length_c   1.000
_cell.angle_alpha   90.00
_cell.angle_beta   90.00
_cell.angle_gamma   90.00
#
_symmetry.space_group_name_H-M   'P 1'
#
loop_
_entity.id
_entity.type
_entity.pdbx_description
1 polymer ?
#
loop_
_entity_poly.entity_id
_entity_poly.type
_entity_poly.pdbx_seq_one_letter_code
_entity_poly.pdbx_strand_id
1 'polypeptide(L)'
;MSKGICSRKRASKIYIALLLVGIAILLITNSWWPTILLVVGTALGVKQALVGKRKDATLTFIVFYGFFFVQFIHLAWQILVPSIMIITAFYIVAKEWIEDRRLPTEKETDEEIQKQLEENSESGK
;
A
#
# COMPACT_ATOMS: atom_id res chain seq x y z
N MET A 1 -9.43 14.89 12.88
CA MET A 1 -9.97 15.21 11.53
C MET A 1 -9.10 16.28 10.88
N SER A 2 -8.33 15.92 9.84
CA SER A 2 -7.47 16.87 9.11
C SER A 2 -8.33 17.78 8.22
N LYS A 3 -8.27 19.10 8.44
CA LYS A 3 -8.93 20.11 7.60
C LYS A 3 -8.32 20.08 6.20
N GLY A 4 -9.11 19.67 5.19
CA GLY A 4 -8.72 19.77 3.79
C GLY A 4 -8.55 21.24 3.37
N ILE A 5 -7.50 21.53 2.60
CA ILE A 5 -7.11 22.90 2.19
C ILE A 5 -8.07 23.44 1.12
N CYS A 6 -8.84 22.57 0.44
CA CYS A 6 -9.80 22.96 -0.59
C CYS A 6 -11.14 22.23 -0.46
N SER A 7 -12.22 22.94 -0.82
CA SER A 7 -13.57 22.36 -0.98
C SER A 7 -13.56 21.24 -2.02
N ARG A 8 -14.24 20.12 -1.73
CA ARG A 8 -14.31 18.90 -2.56
C ARG A 8 -14.67 19.20 -4.04
N LYS A 9 -15.47 20.24 -4.29
CA LYS A 9 -15.85 20.70 -5.63
C LYS A 9 -14.68 21.31 -6.41
N ARG A 10 -13.80 22.08 -5.77
CA ARG A 10 -12.60 22.65 -6.40
C ARG A 10 -11.55 21.57 -6.70
N ALA A 11 -11.35 20.64 -5.77
CA ALA A 11 -10.45 19.51 -5.97
C ALA A 11 -10.84 18.65 -7.19
N SER A 12 -12.14 18.48 -7.45
CA SER A 12 -12.60 17.73 -8.64
C SER A 12 -12.33 18.45 -9.96
N LYS A 13 -12.45 19.79 -9.99
CA LYS A 13 -12.13 20.58 -11.19
C LYS A 13 -10.62 20.54 -11.49
N ILE A 14 -9.80 20.66 -10.45
CA ILE A 14 -8.33 20.58 -10.57
C ILE A 14 -7.91 19.18 -11.03
N TYR A 15 -8.52 18.13 -10.50
CA TYR A 15 -8.30 16.75 -10.97
C TYR A 15 -8.59 16.58 -12.46
N ILE A 16 -9.74 17.06 -12.93
CA ILE A 16 -10.11 16.97 -14.36
C ILE A 16 -9.12 17.74 -15.22
N ALA A 17 -8.72 18.95 -14.81
CA ALA A 17 -7.73 19.75 -15.53
C ALA A 17 -6.37 19.03 -15.62
N LEU A 18 -5.88 18.49 -14.50
CA LEU A 18 -4.64 17.70 -14.46
C LEU A 18 -4.70 16.44 -15.32
N LEU A 19 -5.84 15.75 -15.30
CA LEU A 19 -6.05 14.54 -16.09
C LEU A 19 -6.06 14.87 -17.59
N LEU A 20 -6.72 15.96 -18.01
CA LEU A 20 -6.69 16.41 -19.41
C LEU A 20 -5.27 16.75 -19.87
N VAL A 21 -4.51 17.51 -19.06
CA VAL A 21 -3.11 17.85 -19.38
C VAL A 21 -2.26 16.59 -19.49
N GLY A 22 -2.44 15.66 -18.56
CA GLY A 22 -1.72 14.40 -18.59
C GLY A 22 -2.07 13.51 -19.80
N ILE A 23 -3.34 13.46 -20.21
CA ILE A 23 -3.75 12.77 -21.45
C ILE A 23 -3.11 13.43 -22.68
N ALA A 24 -3.07 14.77 -22.74
CA ALA A 24 -2.45 15.46 -23.86
C ALA A 24 -0.95 15.11 -23.98
N ILE A 25 -0.23 15.06 -22.86
CA ILE A 25 1.16 14.60 -22.81
C ILE A 25 1.24 13.14 -23.27
N LEU A 26 0.35 12.28 -22.79
CA LEU A 26 0.31 10.86 -23.15
C LEU A 26 0.21 10.62 -24.67
N LEU A 27 -0.63 11.39 -25.34
CA LEU A 27 -0.83 11.32 -26.79
C LEU A 27 0.45 11.72 -27.55
N ILE A 28 1.22 12.67 -27.03
CA ILE A 28 2.48 13.12 -27.64
C ILE A 28 3.59 12.08 -27.42
N THR A 29 3.69 11.51 -26.21
CA THR A 29 4.77 10.57 -25.88
C THR A 29 4.59 9.20 -26.56
N ASN A 30 3.40 8.90 -27.11
CA ASN A 30 2.99 7.64 -27.75
C ASN A 30 3.29 6.36 -26.92
N SER A 31 3.69 6.52 -25.67
CA SER A 31 4.04 5.47 -24.72
C SER A 31 2.86 5.28 -23.79
N TRP A 32 1.88 4.49 -24.25
CA TRP A 32 0.60 4.29 -23.58
C TRP A 32 0.74 3.59 -22.22
N TRP A 33 1.68 2.66 -22.12
CA TRP A 33 2.15 2.04 -20.89
C TRP A 33 3.60 2.46 -20.71
N PRO A 34 4.11 2.89 -19.53
CA PRO A 34 3.53 3.11 -18.18
C PRO A 34 3.04 4.53 -17.90
N THR A 35 3.10 5.42 -18.88
CA THR A 35 2.85 6.86 -18.70
C THR A 35 1.41 7.14 -18.25
N ILE A 36 0.43 6.31 -18.64
CA ILE A 36 -0.97 6.49 -18.24
C ILE A 36 -1.17 6.27 -16.74
N LEU A 37 -0.45 5.31 -16.16
CA LEU A 37 -0.43 5.08 -14.72
C LEU A 37 0.13 6.30 -14.01
N LEU A 38 1.21 6.88 -14.52
CA LEU A 38 1.81 8.07 -13.92
C LEU A 38 0.86 9.28 -13.99
N VAL A 39 0.18 9.49 -15.11
CA VAL A 39 -0.81 10.57 -15.29
C VAL A 39 -1.98 10.41 -14.31
N VAL A 40 -2.60 9.23 -14.28
CA VAL A 40 -3.77 8.96 -13.44
C VAL A 40 -3.37 8.97 -11.95
N GLY A 41 -2.24 8.36 -11.61
CA GLY A 41 -1.68 8.32 -10.26
C GLY A 41 -1.35 9.71 -9.73
N THR A 42 -0.73 10.56 -10.55
CA THR A 42 -0.42 11.95 -10.18
C THR A 42 -1.70 12.76 -10.01
N ALA A 43 -2.66 12.66 -10.93
CA ALA A 43 -3.93 13.36 -10.80
C ALA A 43 -4.70 12.95 -9.53
N LEU A 44 -4.76 11.64 -9.25
CA LEU A 44 -5.38 11.10 -8.03
C LEU A 44 -4.64 11.52 -6.76
N GLY A 45 -3.32 11.41 -6.75
CA GLY A 45 -2.47 11.79 -5.61
C GLY A 45 -2.61 13.28 -5.28
N VAL A 46 -2.61 14.15 -6.29
CA VAL A 46 -2.86 15.58 -6.13
C VAL A 46 -4.27 15.83 -5.58
N LYS A 47 -5.30 15.17 -6.13
CA LYS A 47 -6.67 15.29 -5.60
C LYS A 47 -6.76 14.89 -4.11
N GLN A 48 -6.15 13.77 -3.74
CA GLN A 48 -6.13 13.29 -2.35
C GLN A 48 -5.33 14.21 -1.42
N ALA A 49 -4.21 14.76 -1.90
CA ALA A 49 -3.41 15.74 -1.18
C ALA A 49 -4.20 17.02 -0.90
N LEU A 50 -4.93 17.54 -1.90
CA LEU A 50 -5.80 18.72 -1.73
C LEU A 50 -6.96 18.49 -0.75
N VAL A 51 -7.48 17.26 -0.67
CA VAL A 51 -8.56 16.88 0.26
C VAL A 51 -8.06 16.72 1.71
N GLY A 52 -6.73 16.75 1.95
CA GLY A 52 -6.15 16.71 3.29
C GLY A 52 -5.88 15.29 3.82
N LYS A 53 -6.06 14.26 2.98
CA LYS A 53 -5.72 12.86 3.28
C LYS A 53 -4.28 12.57 2.86
N ARG A 54 -3.31 13.21 3.52
CA ARG A 54 -1.89 13.11 3.14
C ARG A 54 -1.35 11.68 3.18
N LYS A 55 -1.82 10.85 4.13
CA LYS A 55 -1.40 9.44 4.23
C LYS A 55 -1.82 8.63 2.99
N ASP A 56 -3.08 8.75 2.57
CA ASP A 56 -3.59 8.06 1.38
C ASP A 56 -2.93 8.58 0.09
N ALA A 57 -2.64 9.89 0.03
CA ALA A 57 -1.94 10.50 -1.09
C ALA A 57 -0.50 9.97 -1.22
N THR A 58 0.26 9.92 -0.12
CA THR A 58 1.62 9.37 -0.11
C THR A 58 1.63 7.90 -0.52
N LEU A 59 0.68 7.10 -0.03
CA LEU A 59 0.57 5.70 -0.43
C LEU A 59 0.27 5.57 -1.94
N THR A 60 -0.66 6.38 -2.45
CA THR A 60 -0.99 6.42 -3.88
C THR A 60 0.24 6.79 -4.71
N PHE A 61 1.00 7.80 -4.30
CA PHE A 61 2.25 8.18 -4.97
C PHE A 61 3.27 7.04 -4.95
N ILE A 62 3.50 6.40 -3.80
CA ILE A 62 4.44 5.28 -3.68
C ILE A 62 4.06 4.12 -4.61
N VAL A 63 2.79 3.74 -4.65
CA VAL A 63 2.33 2.63 -5.49
C VAL A 63 2.49 2.96 -6.98
N PHE A 64 2.02 4.14 -7.40
CA PHE A 64 2.06 4.54 -8.81
C PHE A 64 3.48 4.82 -9.30
N TYR A 65 4.31 5.52 -8.52
CA TYR A 65 5.71 5.74 -8.87
C TYR A 65 6.53 4.46 -8.78
N GLY A 66 6.28 3.59 -7.79
CA GLY A 66 6.94 2.30 -7.69
C GLY A 66 6.68 1.44 -8.92
N PHE A 67 5.43 1.35 -9.36
CA PHE A 67 5.06 0.60 -10.57
C PHE A 67 5.66 1.24 -11.84
N PHE A 68 5.64 2.57 -11.92
CA PHE A 68 6.29 3.29 -13.02
C PHE A 68 7.79 3.01 -13.06
N PHE A 69 8.47 2.99 -11.92
CA PHE A 69 9.91 2.75 -11.83
C PHE A 69 10.28 1.32 -12.24
N VAL A 70 9.50 0.34 -11.79
CA VAL A 70 9.62 -1.06 -12.23
C VAL A 70 9.52 -1.17 -13.75
N GLN A 71 8.54 -0.51 -14.36
CA GLN A 71 8.38 -0.55 -15.81
C GLN A 71 9.45 0.27 -16.54
N PHE A 72 9.88 1.41 -15.99
CA PHE A 72 10.88 2.30 -16.58
C PHE A 72 12.27 1.63 -16.67
N ILE A 73 12.62 0.80 -15.69
CA ILE A 73 13.87 0.03 -15.70
C ILE A 73 13.79 -1.13 -16.73
N HIS A 74 12.66 -1.33 -17.42
CA HIS A 74 12.39 -2.54 -18.20
C HIS A 74 12.71 -3.79 -17.39
N LEU A 75 12.38 -3.76 -16.08
CA LEU A 75 12.71 -4.85 -15.18
C LEU A 75 11.97 -6.08 -15.69
N ALA A 76 12.71 -7.02 -16.30
CA ALA A 76 12.13 -8.23 -16.83
C ALA A 76 11.39 -8.94 -15.69
N TRP A 77 10.22 -9.53 -15.98
CA TRP A 77 9.49 -10.36 -15.01
C TRP A 77 10.37 -11.43 -14.37
N GLN A 78 11.42 -11.86 -15.09
CA GLN A 78 12.48 -12.74 -14.62
C GLN A 78 13.29 -12.20 -13.42
N ILE A 79 13.34 -10.90 -13.19
CA ILE A 79 14.05 -10.26 -12.07
C ILE A 79 13.07 -9.85 -10.97
N LEU A 80 11.86 -9.43 -11.34
CA LEU A 80 10.82 -9.01 -10.40
C LEU A 80 10.34 -10.16 -9.50
N VAL A 81 10.06 -11.32 -10.09
CA VAL A 81 9.60 -12.51 -9.35
C VAL A 81 10.62 -12.98 -8.31
N PRO A 82 11.91 -13.21 -8.65
CA PRO A 82 12.89 -13.61 -7.65
C PRO A 82 13.14 -12.51 -6.61
N SER A 83 13.06 -11.23 -6.98
CA SER A 83 13.19 -10.13 -6.01
C SER A 83 12.09 -10.17 -4.95
N ILE A 84 10.83 -10.37 -5.35
CA ILE A 84 9.70 -10.51 -4.41
C ILE A 84 9.86 -11.76 -3.54
N MET A 85 10.32 -12.87 -4.12
CA MET A 85 10.60 -14.11 -3.39
C MET A 85 11.68 -13.90 -2.32
N ILE A 86 12.79 -13.25 -2.66
CA ILE A 86 13.87 -12.95 -1.71
C ILE A 86 13.37 -12.02 -0.60
N ILE A 87 12.64 -10.96 -0.93
CA ILE A 87 12.07 -10.04 0.07
C ILE A 87 11.09 -10.78 0.99
N THR A 88 10.25 -11.67 0.43
CA THR A 88 9.29 -12.45 1.21
C THR A 88 9.98 -13.43 2.14
N ALA A 89 10.97 -14.17 1.66
CA ALA A 89 11.77 -15.08 2.48
C ALA A 89 12.51 -14.31 3.59
N PHE A 90 13.12 -13.18 3.25
CA PHE A 90 13.79 -12.32 4.21
C PHE A 90 12.82 -11.76 5.26
N TYR A 91 11.61 -11.35 4.85
CA TYR A 91 10.58 -10.87 5.76
C TYR A 91 10.14 -11.96 6.75
N ILE A 92 9.97 -13.21 6.29
CA ILE A 92 9.62 -14.33 7.17
C ILE A 92 10.72 -14.57 8.21
N VAL A 93 11.98 -14.65 7.79
CA VAL A 93 13.12 -14.85 8.69
C VAL A 93 13.26 -13.68 9.67
N ALA A 94 13.13 -12.45 9.19
CA ALA A 94 13.19 -11.25 10.03
C ALA A 94 12.03 -11.20 11.02
N LYS A 95 10.82 -11.58 10.60
CA LYS A 95 9.65 -11.70 11.47
C LYS A 95 9.91 -12.73 12.56
N GLU A 96 10.37 -13.92 12.20
CA GLU A 96 10.70 -14.99 13.15
C GLU A 96 11.76 -14.52 14.16
N TRP A 97 12.82 -13.83 13.71
CA TRP A 97 13.83 -13.21 14.58
C TRP A 97 13.32 -12.10 15.52
N ILE A 98 12.23 -11.43 15.15
CA ILE A 98 11.62 -10.36 15.96
C ILE A 98 10.57 -10.94 16.92
N GLU A 99 9.81 -11.94 16.47
CA GLU A 99 8.80 -12.67 17.24
C GLU A 99 9.45 -13.52 18.35
N ASP A 100 10.59 -14.15 18.05
CA ASP A 100 11.42 -14.91 19.01
C ASP A 100 11.94 -14.03 20.17
N ARG A 101 12.00 -12.71 19.98
CA ARG A 101 12.32 -11.76 21.08
C ARG A 101 11.11 -11.24 21.84
N ARG A 102 9.88 -11.58 21.45
CA ARG A 102 8.67 -10.89 21.95
C ARG A 102 7.58 -11.74 22.57
N LEU A 103 7.67 -13.08 22.64
CA LEU A 103 6.65 -13.85 23.36
C LEU A 103 7.23 -14.92 24.30
N PRO A 104 6.69 -15.04 25.54
CA PRO A 104 6.82 -16.27 26.30
C PRO A 104 6.18 -17.38 25.47
N THR A 105 6.89 -18.51 25.43
CA THR A 105 6.55 -19.77 24.76
C THR A 105 5.06 -19.94 24.45
N GLU A 106 4.71 -20.19 23.18
CA GLU A 106 3.37 -20.55 22.65
C GLU A 106 2.63 -21.62 23.49
N LYS A 107 3.36 -22.37 24.33
CA LYS A 107 2.82 -23.26 25.37
C LYS A 107 1.92 -22.54 26.40
N GLU A 108 2.18 -21.28 26.76
CA GLU A 108 1.34 -20.56 27.72
C GLU A 108 -0.03 -20.19 27.14
N THR A 109 -0.13 -19.89 25.83
CA THR A 109 -1.40 -19.55 25.19
C THR A 109 -2.31 -20.78 25.07
N ASP A 110 -1.76 -21.94 24.73
CA ASP A 110 -2.53 -23.19 24.66
C ASP A 110 -2.94 -23.68 26.06
N GLU A 111 -2.08 -23.53 27.08
CA GLU A 111 -2.40 -23.88 28.47
C GLU A 111 -3.46 -22.92 29.08
N GLU A 112 -3.41 -21.61 28.80
CA GLU A 112 -4.43 -20.65 29.24
C GLU A 112 -5.79 -20.90 28.57
N ILE A 113 -5.81 -21.28 27.28
CA ILE A 113 -7.05 -21.61 26.57
C ILE A 113 -7.67 -22.90 27.14
N GLN A 114 -6.87 -23.93 27.43
CA GLN A 114 -7.37 -25.16 28.05
C GLN A 114 -7.91 -24.92 29.47
N LYS A 115 -7.20 -24.14 30.29
CA LYS A 115 -7.62 -23.82 31.65
C LYS A 115 -8.94 -23.02 31.68
N GLN A 116 -9.13 -22.10 30.75
CA GLN A 116 -10.41 -21.36 30.62
C GLN A 116 -11.55 -22.24 30.12
N LEU A 117 -11.27 -23.25 29.28
CA LEU A 117 -12.29 -24.21 28.82
C LEU A 117 -12.74 -25.15 29.95
N GLU A 118 -11.81 -25.60 30.80
CA GLU A 118 -12.13 -26.41 31.98
C GLU A 118 -12.95 -25.64 33.01
N GLU A 119 -12.54 -24.41 33.36
CA GLU A 119 -13.23 -23.57 34.35
C GLU A 119 -14.68 -23.22 33.92
N ASN A 120 -14.90 -22.99 32.62
CA ASN A 120 -16.22 -22.71 32.06
C ASN A 120 -17.10 -23.98 31.95
N SER A 121 -16.49 -25.17 31.90
CA SER A 121 -17.22 -26.45 31.92
C SER A 121 -17.66 -26.88 33.33
N GLU A 122 -16.94 -26.43 34.37
CA GLU A 122 -17.30 -26.67 35.77
C GLU A 122 -18.32 -25.66 36.30
N SER A 123 -18.30 -24.40 35.85
CA SER A 123 -19.28 -23.38 36.24
C SER A 123 -20.67 -23.55 35.60
N GLY A 124 -20.83 -24.49 34.66
CA GLY A 124 -22.07 -24.75 33.91
C GLY A 124 -22.92 -25.92 34.43
N LYS A 125 -22.60 -26.49 35.60
CA LYS A 125 -23.39 -27.56 36.26
C LYS A 125 -24.13 -27.04 37.49
#